data_AF-A0A1X3D4I1-F1
#
_entry.id   AF-A0A1X3D4I1-F1
#
_cell.length_a   1.000
_cell.length_b   1.000
_cell.length_c   1.000
_cell.angle_alpha   90.00
_cell.angle_beta   90.00
_cell.angle_gamma   90.00
#
_symmetry.space_group_name_H-M   'P 1'
#
loop_
_entity.id
_entity.type
_entity.pdbx_description
1 polymer ?
#
loop_
_entity_poly.entity_id
_entity_poly.type
_entity_poly.pdbx_seq_one_letter_code
_entity_poly.pdbx_strand_id
1 'polypeptide(L)'
;MEDKQGQEHIKLATEYGKTQLNLGHIVDSQRQKRGNNGEGFELRTDSWGALRAGKGLFISADAQNQASGQVLDMDAAIAQMEQALSLAKSLNKAAHTAQNEATEAEAQAGRLNDSLKQLQRSGIIQSAPDGIATATPQSQLHTAGQHIHHISGGDTDISAGSNFTAHAVGSVNLFAQSNGAKLQANQGKVEIQAQNDEMQINALKDATITSSAGKVTIAAKDEILLTSGGAYIKIKDGNIELGCPKMVWVKCAGFQVMGPSSVNVKTPLLPTTGIYSRRFDFSHIFSKDILEQGLSYQVIHRGQNSETFQKLDHDGRTSRFFGDTQDEIEIAIIGKLTEDGKWRLTEERHCDLHDECCCGAEDEQDYQEDIDDGLDIDDLIEDFNNFGN
;
A
#
# COMPACT_ATOMS: atom_id res chain seq x y z
N MET A 1 37.78 41.35 1.92
CA MET A 1 38.89 40.40 2.17
C MET A 1 39.60 40.93 3.40
N GLU A 2 39.87 40.06 4.36
CA GLU A 2 40.64 40.33 5.57
C GLU A 2 41.89 39.46 5.52
N ASP A 3 43.04 40.07 5.76
CA ASP A 3 44.37 39.48 5.53
C ASP A 3 45.16 39.33 6.84
N LYS A 4 44.55 39.57 7.99
CA LYS A 4 45.16 39.32 9.29
C LYS A 4 45.54 37.84 9.43
N GLN A 5 46.82 37.59 9.63
CA GLN A 5 47.39 36.25 9.70
C GLN A 5 46.67 35.35 10.73
N GLY A 6 46.25 34.16 10.30
CA GLY A 6 45.49 33.20 11.10
C GLY A 6 44.02 33.56 11.34
N GLN A 7 43.54 34.65 10.73
CA GLN A 7 42.17 35.14 10.78
C GLN A 7 41.70 35.61 9.39
N GLU A 8 42.28 35.03 8.33
CA GLU A 8 42.00 35.39 6.96
C GLU A 8 40.56 35.01 6.58
N HIS A 9 39.86 35.92 5.90
CA HIS A 9 38.53 35.61 5.41
C HIS A 9 38.11 36.43 4.17
N ILE A 10 37.21 35.85 3.38
CA ILE A 10 36.51 36.51 2.27
C ILE A 10 35.03 36.55 2.59
N LYS A 11 34.42 37.72 2.39
CA LYS A 11 32.98 37.91 2.51
C LYS A 11 32.46 38.55 1.23
N LEU A 12 31.61 37.83 0.50
CA LEU A 12 30.83 38.35 -0.62
C LEU A 12 29.38 38.45 -0.17
N ALA A 13 28.85 39.66 -0.08
CA ALA A 13 27.60 39.93 0.60
C ALA A 13 26.73 40.95 -0.13
N THR A 14 25.42 40.76 -0.06
CA THR A 14 24.41 41.79 -0.34
C THR A 14 23.54 42.01 0.91
N GLU A 15 23.04 43.23 1.09
CA GLU A 15 22.13 43.56 2.18
C GLU A 15 20.74 42.91 1.98
N TYR A 16 20.33 42.67 0.73
CA TYR A 16 19.06 42.04 0.42
C TYR A 16 19.03 40.57 0.91
N GLY A 17 18.15 40.29 1.87
CA GLY A 17 18.06 38.99 2.56
C GLY A 17 19.36 38.58 3.27
N LYS A 18 20.28 39.52 3.50
CA LYS A 18 21.64 39.28 4.00
C LYS A 18 22.27 38.05 3.32
N THR A 19 22.15 37.99 1.99
CA THR A 19 22.65 36.87 1.18
C THR A 19 24.18 36.95 1.09
N GLN A 20 24.87 35.91 1.57
CA GLN A 20 26.32 35.94 1.78
C GLN A 20 26.99 34.61 1.46
N LEU A 21 28.20 34.69 0.89
CA LEU A 21 29.22 33.66 0.90
C LEU A 21 30.37 34.14 1.81
N ASN A 22 30.58 33.45 2.93
CA ASN A 22 31.68 33.69 3.86
C ASN A 22 32.67 32.52 3.77
N LEU A 23 33.97 32.80 3.65
CA LEU A 23 35.05 31.81 3.53
C LEU A 23 36.18 32.13 4.53
N GLY A 24 36.72 31.14 5.24
CA GLY A 24 37.80 31.30 6.20
C GLY A 24 37.31 31.57 7.63
N HIS A 25 37.89 32.56 8.29
CA HIS A 25 37.53 32.98 9.67
C HIS A 25 36.26 33.85 9.68
N ILE A 26 35.10 33.24 9.97
CA ILE A 26 33.79 33.89 9.86
C ILE A 26 33.52 34.76 11.08
N VAL A 27 33.33 36.07 10.87
CA VAL A 27 33.12 37.07 11.94
C VAL A 27 31.74 37.73 11.89
N ASP A 28 31.32 38.30 13.01
CA ASP A 28 30.12 39.13 13.14
C ASP A 28 30.38 40.61 12.78
N SER A 29 29.38 41.47 12.98
CA SER A 29 29.52 42.92 12.73
C SER A 29 30.53 43.62 13.66
N GLN A 30 30.86 43.01 14.80
CA GLN A 30 31.86 43.48 15.76
C GLN A 30 33.25 42.87 15.51
N ARG A 31 33.43 42.15 14.38
CA ARG A 31 34.64 41.42 14.02
C ARG A 31 35.03 40.33 15.03
N GLN A 32 34.08 39.85 15.82
CA GLN A 32 34.28 38.69 16.68
C GLN A 32 33.96 37.42 15.90
N LYS A 33 34.77 36.38 16.11
CA LYS A 33 34.54 35.06 15.52
C LYS A 33 33.13 34.58 15.87
N ARG A 34 32.35 34.15 14.88
CA ARG A 34 30.97 33.69 15.09
C ARG A 34 30.97 32.29 15.70
N GLY A 35 30.87 32.24 17.02
CA GLY A 35 30.93 30.99 17.78
C GLY A 35 32.33 30.37 17.75
N ASN A 36 32.51 29.26 18.49
CA ASN A 36 33.81 28.59 18.57
C ASN A 36 34.23 27.94 17.23
N ASN A 37 33.25 27.59 16.40
CA ASN A 37 33.38 26.92 15.10
C ASN A 37 33.11 27.82 13.89
N GLY A 38 33.19 29.15 14.05
CA GLY A 38 33.07 30.12 12.95
C GLY A 38 34.25 30.07 11.96
N GLU A 39 34.50 28.92 11.35
CA GLU A 39 35.56 28.63 10.40
C GLU A 39 35.02 27.78 9.24
N GLY A 40 35.67 27.83 8.08
CA GLY A 40 35.30 27.06 6.90
C GLY A 40 34.55 27.90 5.88
N PHE A 41 33.35 27.49 5.49
CA PHE A 41 32.49 28.27 4.60
C PHE A 41 31.04 28.33 5.10
N GLU A 42 30.37 29.44 4.81
CA GLU A 42 28.93 29.59 5.02
C GLU A 42 28.31 30.21 3.77
N LEU A 43 27.34 29.50 3.20
CA LEU A 43 26.41 30.06 2.23
C LEU A 43 25.07 30.29 2.94
N ARG A 44 24.67 31.55 3.11
CA ARG A 44 23.43 31.91 3.82
C ARG A 44 22.59 32.93 3.08
N THR A 45 21.29 32.88 3.32
CA THR A 45 20.30 33.88 2.88
C THR A 45 19.05 33.74 3.75
N ASP A 46 18.32 34.84 3.95
CA ASP A 46 16.97 34.83 4.55
C ASP A 46 15.89 34.54 3.48
N SER A 47 16.28 34.40 2.22
CA SER A 47 15.40 34.08 1.07
C SER A 47 15.62 32.63 0.62
N TRP A 48 15.16 32.28 -0.58
CA TRP A 48 15.38 30.95 -1.15
C TRP A 48 16.84 30.71 -1.53
N GLY A 49 17.33 29.49 -1.28
CA GLY A 49 18.61 29.00 -1.78
C GLY A 49 18.39 27.88 -2.79
N ALA A 50 19.25 27.81 -3.81
CA ALA A 50 19.25 26.72 -4.78
C ALA A 50 20.68 26.29 -5.12
N LEU A 51 20.95 24.99 -4.99
CA LEU A 51 22.16 24.34 -5.53
C LEU A 51 21.73 23.45 -6.69
N ARG A 52 22.13 23.80 -7.91
CA ARG A 52 21.77 23.06 -9.13
C ARG A 52 23.02 22.70 -9.91
N ALA A 53 23.28 21.40 -10.04
CA ALA A 53 24.38 20.87 -10.81
C ALA A 53 23.86 19.82 -11.79
N GLY A 54 23.78 20.16 -13.09
CA GLY A 54 23.19 19.28 -14.11
C GLY A 54 23.93 17.94 -14.28
N LYS A 55 25.21 17.88 -13.87
CA LYS A 55 26.02 16.66 -13.87
C LYS A 55 25.98 15.89 -12.53
N GLY A 56 25.24 16.38 -11.53
CA GLY A 56 25.14 15.78 -10.20
C GLY A 56 25.81 16.62 -9.10
N LEU A 57 25.52 16.27 -7.85
CA LEU A 57 26.00 16.96 -6.64
C LEU A 57 26.64 15.95 -5.69
N PHE A 58 27.88 16.22 -5.27
CA PHE A 58 28.54 15.46 -4.21
C PHE A 58 28.61 16.32 -2.95
N ILE A 59 27.98 15.86 -1.87
CA ILE A 59 27.97 16.52 -0.57
C ILE A 59 28.71 15.58 0.39
N SER A 60 29.89 16.00 0.85
CA SER A 60 30.75 15.14 1.65
C SER A 60 31.34 15.85 2.86
N ALA A 61 31.45 15.12 3.97
CA ALA A 61 32.23 15.47 5.15
C ALA A 61 33.56 14.69 5.22
N ASP A 62 33.92 13.98 4.14
CA ASP A 62 35.21 13.29 4.01
C ASP A 62 36.33 14.33 3.84
N ALA A 63 37.41 14.18 4.62
CA ALA A 63 38.48 15.16 4.63
C ALA A 63 39.33 15.09 3.35
N GLN A 64 39.46 16.22 2.64
CA GLN A 64 40.42 16.41 1.55
C GLN A 64 41.38 17.55 1.89
N ASN A 65 42.43 17.23 2.64
CA ASN A 65 43.37 18.23 3.15
C ASN A 65 44.03 19.02 2.03
N GLN A 66 44.06 20.35 2.17
CA GLN A 66 44.70 21.26 1.20
C GLN A 66 44.19 21.10 -0.24
N ALA A 67 42.95 20.62 -0.43
CA ALA A 67 42.39 20.29 -1.75
C ALA A 67 43.34 19.39 -2.59
N SER A 68 44.09 18.51 -1.91
CA SER A 68 45.04 17.59 -2.54
C SER A 68 44.33 16.37 -3.14
N GLY A 69 43.61 16.58 -4.24
CA GLY A 69 42.85 15.54 -4.91
C GLY A 69 41.96 16.10 -6.01
N GLN A 70 41.12 15.24 -6.58
CA GLN A 70 40.11 15.67 -7.54
C GLN A 70 38.92 16.30 -6.80
N VAL A 71 38.21 17.23 -7.45
CA VAL A 71 36.99 17.85 -6.88
C VAL A 71 35.91 16.82 -6.54
N LEU A 72 35.87 15.70 -7.28
CA LEU A 72 34.94 14.59 -7.08
C LEU A 72 35.64 13.33 -6.58
N ASP A 73 36.71 13.48 -5.79
CA ASP A 73 37.31 12.36 -5.07
C ASP A 73 36.31 11.82 -4.04
N MET A 74 35.78 10.63 -4.31
CA MET A 74 34.66 10.04 -3.59
C MET A 74 34.91 8.56 -3.25
N ASP A 75 36.18 8.15 -3.18
CA ASP A 75 36.57 6.76 -2.96
C ASP A 75 35.96 6.19 -1.66
N ALA A 76 35.91 6.99 -0.58
CA ALA A 76 35.27 6.61 0.67
C ALA A 76 33.76 6.35 0.51
N ALA A 77 33.06 7.24 -0.20
CA ALA A 77 31.62 7.11 -0.47
C ALA A 77 31.32 5.89 -1.35
N ILE A 78 32.11 5.67 -2.40
CA ILE A 78 31.98 4.50 -3.29
C ILE A 78 32.20 3.21 -2.50
N ALA A 79 33.25 3.15 -1.67
CA ALA A 79 33.53 1.97 -0.85
C ALA A 79 32.36 1.62 0.09
N GLN A 80 31.73 2.62 0.72
CA GLN A 80 30.55 2.41 1.56
C GLN A 80 29.35 1.87 0.75
N MET A 81 29.08 2.43 -0.42
CA MET A 81 27.99 1.95 -1.29
C MET A 81 28.25 0.53 -1.79
N GLU A 82 29.49 0.19 -2.15
CA GLU A 82 29.88 -1.15 -2.57
C GLU A 82 29.75 -2.19 -1.44
N GLN A 83 30.14 -1.81 -0.21
CA GLN A 83 29.95 -2.66 0.96
C GLN A 83 28.45 -2.91 1.25
N ALA A 84 27.63 -1.86 1.22
CA ALA A 84 26.18 -1.96 1.40
C ALA A 84 25.54 -2.85 0.33
N LEU A 85 25.92 -2.68 -0.94
CA LEU A 85 25.42 -3.50 -2.04
C LEU A 85 25.83 -4.97 -1.88
N SER A 86 27.07 -5.24 -1.45
CA SER A 86 27.54 -6.60 -1.19
C SER A 86 26.73 -7.28 -0.08
N LEU A 87 26.42 -6.56 0.98
CA LEU A 87 25.57 -7.05 2.07
C LEU A 87 24.15 -7.37 1.57
N ALA A 88 23.53 -6.46 0.83
CA ALA A 88 22.20 -6.66 0.26
C ALA A 88 22.16 -7.91 -0.64
N LYS A 89 23.19 -8.10 -1.48
CA LYS A 89 23.33 -9.30 -2.33
C LYS A 89 23.45 -10.59 -1.54
N SER A 90 24.23 -10.58 -0.47
CA SER A 90 24.40 -11.75 0.40
C SER A 90 23.07 -12.14 1.06
N LEU A 91 22.34 -11.16 1.59
CA LEU A 91 21.06 -11.39 2.26
C LEU A 91 19.97 -11.87 1.31
N ASN A 92 19.86 -11.28 0.12
CA ASN A 92 18.86 -11.70 -0.85
C ASN A 92 19.19 -13.08 -1.46
N LYS A 93 20.48 -13.42 -1.65
CA LYS A 93 20.87 -14.82 -1.95
C LYS A 93 20.46 -15.80 -0.85
N ALA A 94 20.61 -15.43 0.42
CA ALA A 94 20.19 -16.27 1.54
C ALA A 94 18.66 -16.44 1.58
N ALA A 95 17.92 -15.36 1.36
CA ALA A 95 16.46 -15.37 1.28
C ALA A 95 15.97 -16.27 0.13
N HIS A 96 16.56 -16.14 -1.06
CA HIS A 96 16.25 -16.98 -2.22
C HIS A 96 16.52 -18.47 -1.94
N THR A 97 17.62 -18.78 -1.26
CA THR A 97 17.93 -20.18 -0.87
C THR A 97 16.88 -20.74 0.10
N ALA A 98 16.26 -19.88 0.90
CA ALA A 98 15.16 -20.21 1.80
C ALA A 98 13.78 -20.17 1.12
N GLN A 99 13.73 -20.11 -0.23
CA GLN A 99 12.49 -19.97 -1.01
C GLN A 99 11.67 -18.72 -0.67
N ASN A 100 12.30 -17.69 -0.10
CA ASN A 100 11.70 -16.37 0.02
C ASN A 100 12.00 -15.59 -1.28
N GLU A 101 10.95 -15.15 -1.97
CA GLU A 101 11.05 -14.60 -3.32
C GLU A 101 12.08 -13.47 -3.43
N ALA A 102 12.93 -13.55 -4.45
CA ALA A 102 13.91 -12.51 -4.72
C ALA A 102 13.25 -11.32 -5.40
N THR A 103 13.49 -10.14 -4.84
CA THR A 103 13.26 -8.87 -5.56
C THR A 103 14.38 -8.66 -6.59
N GLU A 104 14.07 -8.10 -7.77
CA GLU A 104 15.06 -7.61 -8.75
C GLU A 104 15.95 -6.45 -8.23
N ALA A 105 15.77 -6.08 -6.95
CA ALA A 105 16.40 -4.99 -6.23
C ALA A 105 17.92 -4.98 -6.33
N GLU A 106 18.60 -6.14 -6.33
CA GLU A 106 20.06 -6.19 -6.40
C GLU A 106 20.63 -5.65 -7.72
N ALA A 107 20.00 -6.02 -8.83
CA ALA A 107 20.43 -5.59 -10.15
C ALA A 107 20.19 -4.09 -10.34
N GLN A 108 19.13 -3.57 -9.73
CA GLN A 108 18.75 -2.15 -9.77
C GLN A 108 19.67 -1.30 -8.88
N ALA A 109 19.96 -1.75 -7.66
CA ALA A 109 20.90 -1.09 -6.76
C ALA A 109 22.33 -1.06 -7.34
N GLY A 110 22.76 -2.14 -8.01
CA GLY A 110 24.03 -2.17 -8.72
C GLY A 110 24.11 -1.15 -9.85
N ARG A 111 23.08 -1.07 -10.70
CA ARG A 111 23.00 -0.08 -11.79
C ARG A 111 22.98 1.36 -11.28
N LEU A 112 22.29 1.60 -10.16
CA LEU A 112 22.29 2.92 -9.52
C LEU A 112 23.69 3.28 -9.02
N ASN A 113 24.34 2.37 -8.28
CA ASN A 113 25.69 2.59 -7.77
C ASN A 113 26.67 2.87 -8.91
N ASP A 114 26.68 2.05 -9.96
CA ASP A 114 27.59 2.24 -11.10
C ASP A 114 27.31 3.56 -11.84
N SER A 115 26.04 3.98 -11.93
CA SER A 115 25.68 5.27 -12.53
C SER A 115 26.12 6.47 -11.68
N LEU A 116 26.22 6.30 -10.36
CA LEU A 116 26.61 7.34 -9.42
C LEU A 116 28.12 7.41 -9.20
N LYS A 117 28.90 6.37 -9.52
CA LYS A 117 30.37 6.43 -9.49
C LYS A 117 30.87 7.64 -10.27
N GLN A 118 31.64 8.49 -9.61
CA GLN A 118 32.14 9.76 -10.17
C GLN A 118 31.05 10.69 -10.74
N LEU A 119 29.80 10.51 -10.32
CA LEU A 119 28.63 11.19 -10.89
C LEU A 119 28.54 11.08 -12.42
N GLN A 120 28.78 9.87 -12.97
CA GLN A 120 28.61 9.60 -14.40
C GLN A 120 27.18 9.92 -14.91
N ARG A 121 26.19 9.87 -14.00
CA ARG A 121 24.83 10.40 -14.23
C ARG A 121 24.50 11.47 -13.20
N SER A 122 23.50 12.29 -13.56
CA SER A 122 22.97 13.34 -12.68
C SER A 122 22.28 12.71 -11.47
N GLY A 123 22.96 12.79 -10.32
CA GLY A 123 22.47 12.30 -9.04
C GLY A 123 23.05 13.08 -7.88
N ILE A 124 22.64 12.73 -6.66
CA ILE A 124 23.17 13.32 -5.43
C ILE A 124 23.80 12.20 -4.61
N ILE A 125 25.04 12.41 -4.17
CA ILE A 125 25.71 11.53 -3.20
C ILE A 125 25.93 12.34 -1.93
N GLN A 126 25.50 11.78 -0.80
CA GLN A 126 25.76 12.32 0.53
C GLN A 126 26.65 11.32 1.28
N SER A 127 27.81 11.77 1.76
CA SER A 127 28.78 10.93 2.47
C SER A 127 29.30 11.64 3.72
N ALA A 128 29.42 10.91 4.81
CA ALA A 128 30.06 11.40 6.02
C ALA A 128 30.64 10.22 6.81
N PRO A 129 31.90 10.29 7.28
CA PRO A 129 32.52 9.18 8.02
C PRO A 129 31.88 8.96 9.40
N ASP A 130 31.37 10.03 10.02
CA ASP A 130 30.83 10.02 11.40
C ASP A 130 29.29 10.12 11.46
N GLY A 131 28.61 9.82 10.35
CA GLY A 131 27.15 9.69 10.29
C GLY A 131 26.42 10.85 9.60
N ILE A 132 25.17 10.59 9.24
CA ILE A 132 24.26 11.53 8.57
C ILE A 132 22.94 11.54 9.34
N ALA A 133 22.43 12.73 9.66
CA ALA A 133 21.14 12.92 10.29
C ALA A 133 20.24 13.83 9.44
N THR A 134 19.00 13.41 9.24
CA THR A 134 17.93 14.21 8.63
C THR A 134 16.81 14.35 9.65
N ALA A 135 16.36 15.57 9.93
CA ALA A 135 15.33 15.81 10.93
C ALA A 135 14.41 16.97 10.51
N THR A 136 13.14 16.87 10.88
CA THR A 136 12.12 17.91 10.70
C THR A 136 11.04 17.74 11.77
N PRO A 137 10.44 18.82 12.30
CA PRO A 137 9.27 18.72 13.17
C PRO A 137 7.99 18.38 12.40
N GLN A 138 8.01 18.47 11.06
CA GLN A 138 6.91 18.11 10.19
C GLN A 138 7.15 16.72 9.57
N SER A 139 6.68 16.49 8.34
CA SER A 139 6.81 15.22 7.64
C SER A 139 8.12 15.11 6.87
N GLN A 140 8.65 13.89 6.78
CA GLN A 140 9.75 13.50 5.90
C GLN A 140 9.20 12.52 4.85
N LEU A 141 9.47 12.79 3.57
CA LEU A 141 8.98 11.98 2.44
C LEU A 141 10.16 11.44 1.63
N HIS A 142 10.14 10.13 1.35
CA HIS A 142 11.06 9.47 0.44
C HIS A 142 10.24 8.85 -0.70
N THR A 143 10.43 9.35 -1.92
CA THR A 143 9.69 8.90 -3.10
C THR A 143 10.65 8.56 -4.22
N ALA A 144 10.47 7.40 -4.84
CA ALA A 144 11.20 6.97 -6.02
C ALA A 144 10.21 6.38 -7.03
N GLY A 145 10.35 6.70 -8.32
CA GLY A 145 9.58 6.03 -9.38
C GLY A 145 10.04 4.61 -9.68
N GLN A 146 11.06 4.13 -8.97
CA GLN A 146 11.58 2.77 -9.05
C GLN A 146 11.66 2.18 -7.64
N HIS A 147 12.84 2.18 -7.02
CA HIS A 147 13.10 1.45 -5.78
C HIS A 147 13.66 2.35 -4.68
N ILE A 148 13.32 2.02 -3.44
CA ILE A 148 13.97 2.57 -2.23
C ILE A 148 14.68 1.42 -1.54
N HIS A 149 15.98 1.60 -1.26
CA HIS A 149 16.78 0.61 -0.54
C HIS A 149 17.24 1.20 0.80
N HIS A 150 16.89 0.54 1.89
CA HIS A 150 17.44 0.80 3.22
C HIS A 150 18.38 -0.35 3.58
N ILE A 151 19.67 -0.06 3.74
CA ILE A 151 20.70 -1.07 3.99
C ILE A 151 21.52 -0.61 5.19
N SER A 152 21.62 -1.46 6.21
CA SER A 152 22.43 -1.24 7.42
C SER A 152 23.47 -2.34 7.57
N GLY A 153 24.71 -1.99 7.93
CA GLY A 153 25.72 -2.98 8.33
C GLY A 153 25.45 -3.59 9.71
N GLY A 154 24.73 -2.86 10.57
CA GLY A 154 24.17 -3.32 11.84
C GLY A 154 22.65 -3.43 11.77
N ASP A 155 21.97 -3.08 12.86
CA ASP A 155 20.51 -3.12 12.94
C ASP A 155 19.84 -2.00 12.11
N THR A 156 18.64 -2.29 11.60
CA THR A 156 17.71 -1.28 11.06
C THR A 156 16.55 -1.13 12.05
N ASP A 157 16.54 -0.04 12.80
CA ASP A 157 15.48 0.27 13.76
C ASP A 157 14.45 1.22 13.16
N ILE A 158 13.18 0.81 13.16
CA ILE A 158 12.05 1.66 12.74
C ILE A 158 11.11 1.80 13.93
N SER A 159 11.01 3.03 14.45
CA SER A 159 10.15 3.36 15.59
C SER A 159 9.09 4.38 15.18
N ALA A 160 7.82 4.08 15.46
CA ALA A 160 6.70 4.99 15.22
C ALA A 160 6.03 5.36 16.55
N GLY A 161 5.74 6.65 16.75
CA GLY A 161 5.03 7.12 17.95
C GLY A 161 3.53 6.78 17.96
N SER A 162 2.99 6.35 16.83
CA SER A 162 1.60 5.91 16.67
C SER A 162 1.57 4.58 15.92
N ASN A 163 1.28 4.59 14.61
CA ASN A 163 1.13 3.36 13.82
C ASN A 163 2.34 3.11 12.92
N PHE A 164 2.70 1.84 12.75
CA PHE A 164 3.52 1.38 11.64
C PHE A 164 2.61 0.69 10.62
N THR A 165 2.62 1.19 9.38
CA THR A 165 1.74 0.71 8.32
C THR A 165 2.57 0.45 7.07
N ALA A 166 2.39 -0.72 6.48
CA ALA A 166 3.06 -1.14 5.25
C ALA A 166 2.03 -1.70 4.27
N HIS A 167 2.07 -1.23 3.03
CA HIS A 167 1.22 -1.69 1.93
C HIS A 167 2.08 -1.96 0.71
N ALA A 168 1.82 -3.05 0.01
CA ALA A 168 2.47 -3.40 -1.24
C ALA A 168 1.41 -3.91 -2.23
N VAL A 169 1.56 -3.56 -3.50
CA VAL A 169 0.70 -4.08 -4.58
C VAL A 169 1.03 -5.55 -4.87
N GLY A 170 2.32 -5.90 -4.84
CA GLY A 170 2.80 -7.27 -5.05
C GLY A 170 2.74 -8.10 -3.77
N SER A 171 3.83 -8.10 -3.01
CA SER A 171 3.97 -8.93 -1.81
C SER A 171 4.71 -8.21 -0.67
N VAL A 172 4.52 -8.71 0.55
CA VAL A 172 5.31 -8.32 1.74
C VAL A 172 6.13 -9.52 2.18
N ASN A 173 7.44 -9.46 1.96
CA ASN A 173 8.37 -10.55 2.24
C ASN A 173 9.27 -10.20 3.44
N LEU A 174 9.22 -11.04 4.49
CA LEU A 174 10.03 -10.87 5.70
C LEU A 174 10.91 -12.11 5.92
N PHE A 175 12.22 -11.89 6.03
CA PHE A 175 13.21 -12.97 6.17
C PHE A 175 14.17 -12.68 7.33
N ALA A 176 14.40 -13.69 8.17
CA ALA A 176 15.43 -13.67 9.21
C ALA A 176 16.31 -14.91 9.08
N GLN A 177 17.61 -14.72 8.86
CA GLN A 177 18.52 -15.82 8.55
C GLN A 177 18.88 -16.70 9.76
N SER A 178 19.16 -16.08 10.91
CA SER A 178 19.86 -16.77 12.02
C SER A 178 19.10 -16.78 13.34
N ASN A 179 18.41 -15.69 13.70
CA ASN A 179 17.86 -15.49 15.04
C ASN A 179 16.33 -15.63 15.13
N GLY A 180 15.69 -16.09 14.05
CA GLY A 180 14.24 -16.24 13.96
C GLY A 180 13.50 -14.90 13.86
N ALA A 181 12.17 -14.98 13.93
CA ALA A 181 11.27 -13.83 13.85
C ALA A 181 10.32 -13.80 15.05
N LYS A 182 9.89 -12.59 15.45
CA LYS A 182 8.90 -12.37 16.52
C LYS A 182 7.84 -11.40 16.03
N LEU A 183 6.57 -11.80 16.13
CA LEU A 183 5.41 -10.94 15.91
C LEU A 183 4.60 -10.90 17.20
N GLN A 184 4.50 -9.74 17.83
CA GLN A 184 3.92 -9.61 19.17
C GLN A 184 3.11 -8.32 19.29
N ALA A 185 1.96 -8.41 19.94
CA ALA A 185 1.20 -7.25 20.42
C ALA A 185 1.12 -7.34 21.95
N ASN A 186 1.61 -6.32 22.66
CA ASN A 186 1.51 -6.27 24.13
C ASN A 186 0.05 -6.14 24.59
N GLN A 187 -0.74 -5.38 23.82
CA GLN A 187 -2.18 -5.23 23.98
C GLN A 187 -2.82 -5.19 22.59
N GLY A 188 -4.12 -5.48 22.53
CA GLY A 188 -4.87 -5.55 21.29
C GLY A 188 -4.83 -6.92 20.61
N LYS A 189 -5.67 -7.08 19.60
CA LYS A 189 -5.84 -8.31 18.83
C LYS A 189 -4.71 -8.45 17.81
N VAL A 190 -4.10 -9.63 17.72
CA VAL A 190 -3.30 -10.02 16.56
C VAL A 190 -4.22 -10.70 15.56
N GLU A 191 -4.21 -10.22 14.32
CA GLU A 191 -5.04 -10.74 13.24
C GLU A 191 -4.16 -11.04 12.02
N ILE A 192 -4.27 -12.26 11.51
CA ILE A 192 -3.55 -12.73 10.33
C ILE A 192 -4.62 -13.36 9.42
N GLN A 193 -4.65 -12.94 8.15
CA GLN A 193 -5.64 -13.40 7.18
C GLN A 193 -4.99 -13.59 5.82
N ALA A 194 -5.32 -14.69 5.13
CA ALA A 194 -5.20 -14.81 3.69
C ALA A 194 -6.63 -14.69 3.15
N GLN A 195 -6.98 -13.54 2.56
CA GLN A 195 -8.38 -13.22 2.26
C GLN A 195 -8.94 -13.98 1.06
N ASN A 196 -8.09 -14.28 0.08
CA ASN A 196 -8.46 -14.93 -1.17
C ASN A 196 -7.51 -16.10 -1.54
N ASP A 197 -6.66 -16.55 -0.60
CA ASP A 197 -5.67 -17.60 -0.88
C ASP A 197 -5.38 -18.45 0.37
N GLU A 198 -4.50 -19.44 0.23
CA GLU A 198 -4.07 -20.35 1.29
C GLU A 198 -3.30 -19.62 2.40
N MET A 199 -3.56 -20.03 3.65
CA MET A 199 -2.69 -19.72 4.78
C MET A 199 -1.89 -20.98 5.14
N GLN A 200 -0.55 -20.88 5.05
CA GLN A 200 0.35 -21.97 5.41
C GLN A 200 1.23 -21.62 6.62
N ILE A 201 1.30 -22.51 7.61
CA ILE A 201 2.15 -22.36 8.81
C ILE A 201 2.92 -23.65 9.04
N ASN A 202 4.22 -23.63 8.74
CA ASN A 202 5.11 -24.80 8.82
C ASN A 202 6.19 -24.61 9.89
N ALA A 203 6.54 -25.70 10.60
CA ALA A 203 7.69 -25.76 11.50
C ALA A 203 8.42 -27.11 11.33
N LEU A 204 9.76 -27.07 11.28
CA LEU A 204 10.58 -28.29 11.25
C LEU A 204 10.59 -29.02 12.60
N LYS A 205 10.50 -28.25 13.69
CA LYS A 205 10.38 -28.75 15.07
C LYS A 205 8.92 -28.60 15.51
N ASP A 206 8.71 -28.50 16.80
CA ASP A 206 7.39 -28.38 17.38
C ASP A 206 6.68 -27.10 16.93
N ALA A 207 5.40 -27.24 16.57
CA ALA A 207 4.46 -26.14 16.42
C ALA A 207 3.48 -26.15 17.60
N THR A 208 3.26 -24.99 18.23
CA THR A 208 2.38 -24.86 19.40
C THR A 208 1.30 -23.81 19.14
N ILE A 209 0.04 -24.18 19.40
CA ILE A 209 -1.11 -23.27 19.34
C ILE A 209 -1.81 -23.35 20.68
N THR A 210 -1.79 -22.25 21.45
CA THR A 210 -2.29 -22.22 22.82
C THR A 210 -3.14 -20.99 23.10
N SER A 211 -4.13 -21.16 23.97
CA SER A 211 -4.83 -20.06 24.63
C SER A 211 -4.75 -20.30 26.13
N SER A 212 -3.99 -19.47 26.85
CA SER A 212 -3.69 -19.70 28.27
C SER A 212 -4.86 -19.45 29.21
N ALA A 213 -5.82 -18.61 28.80
CA ALA A 213 -6.98 -18.25 29.61
C ALA A 213 -8.32 -18.35 28.84
N GLY A 214 -8.27 -18.51 27.52
CA GLY A 214 -9.44 -18.48 26.65
C GLY A 214 -9.70 -19.84 26.00
N LYS A 215 -10.04 -19.80 24.71
CA LYS A 215 -10.36 -20.97 23.90
C LYS A 215 -9.53 -20.98 22.62
N VAL A 216 -9.25 -22.17 22.11
CA VAL A 216 -8.80 -22.39 20.73
C VAL A 216 -10.02 -22.82 19.92
N THR A 217 -10.28 -22.19 18.78
CA THR A 217 -11.38 -22.55 17.87
C THR A 217 -10.79 -22.81 16.50
N ILE A 218 -11.01 -24.01 15.99
CA ILE A 218 -10.61 -24.44 14.64
C ILE A 218 -11.91 -24.79 13.91
N ALA A 219 -12.18 -24.11 12.80
CA ALA A 219 -13.38 -24.29 12.01
C ALA A 219 -13.01 -24.22 10.53
N ALA A 220 -13.60 -25.10 9.72
CA ALA A 220 -13.45 -25.12 8.28
C ALA A 220 -14.82 -25.33 7.62
N LYS A 221 -14.98 -24.84 6.39
CA LYS A 221 -16.22 -25.02 5.61
C LYS A 221 -16.33 -26.42 5.03
N ASP A 222 -15.22 -27.00 4.55
CA ASP A 222 -15.18 -28.31 3.89
C ASP A 222 -14.66 -29.41 4.85
N GLU A 223 -13.39 -29.34 5.25
CA GLU A 223 -12.75 -30.42 6.02
C GLU A 223 -11.80 -29.90 7.11
N ILE A 224 -11.78 -30.58 8.26
CA ILE A 224 -10.69 -30.51 9.24
C ILE A 224 -10.02 -31.88 9.33
N LEU A 225 -8.71 -31.94 9.11
CA LEU A 225 -7.89 -33.14 9.25
C LEU A 225 -6.76 -32.92 10.27
N LEU A 226 -6.75 -33.72 11.33
CA LEU A 226 -5.66 -33.80 12.29
C LEU A 226 -4.97 -35.15 12.12
N THR A 227 -3.67 -35.19 11.84
CA THR A 227 -2.97 -36.44 11.48
C THR A 227 -1.59 -36.57 12.11
N SER A 228 -1.19 -37.79 12.45
CA SER A 228 0.14 -38.14 12.95
C SER A 228 0.45 -39.62 12.77
N GLY A 229 1.58 -39.97 12.13
CA GLY A 229 2.03 -41.36 11.99
C GLY A 229 1.02 -42.32 11.33
N GLY A 230 0.14 -41.79 10.48
CA GLY A 230 -0.95 -42.54 9.82
C GLY A 230 -2.25 -42.64 10.63
N ALA A 231 -2.28 -42.19 11.89
CA ALA A 231 -3.52 -42.00 12.63
C ALA A 231 -4.11 -40.61 12.34
N TYR A 232 -5.44 -40.48 12.34
CA TYR A 232 -6.10 -39.21 12.08
C TYR A 232 -7.47 -39.07 12.74
N ILE A 233 -7.89 -37.81 12.87
CA ILE A 233 -9.25 -37.37 13.16
C ILE A 233 -9.68 -36.49 11.99
N LYS A 234 -10.75 -36.87 11.29
CA LYS A 234 -11.31 -36.11 10.18
C LYS A 234 -12.74 -35.67 10.50
N ILE A 235 -13.05 -34.40 10.25
CA ILE A 235 -14.38 -33.81 10.39
C ILE A 235 -14.80 -33.28 9.01
N LYS A 236 -15.83 -33.90 8.42
CA LYS A 236 -16.32 -33.56 7.07
C LYS A 236 -17.78 -34.00 6.88
N ASP A 237 -18.58 -33.21 6.16
CA ASP A 237 -19.99 -33.50 5.84
C ASP A 237 -20.85 -33.84 7.08
N GLY A 238 -20.54 -33.20 8.21
CA GLY A 238 -21.20 -33.47 9.49
C GLY A 238 -20.78 -34.78 10.18
N ASN A 239 -19.84 -35.54 9.61
CA ASN A 239 -19.31 -36.79 10.15
C ASN A 239 -17.98 -36.57 10.87
N ILE A 240 -17.69 -37.45 11.84
CA ILE A 240 -16.39 -37.57 12.51
C ILE A 240 -15.83 -38.96 12.20
N GLU A 241 -14.66 -39.03 11.57
CA GLU A 241 -13.94 -40.26 11.30
C GLU A 241 -12.67 -40.34 12.16
N LEU A 242 -12.54 -41.44 12.91
CA LEU A 242 -11.39 -41.76 13.75
C LEU A 242 -10.67 -42.97 13.14
N GLY A 243 -9.57 -42.74 12.43
CA GLY A 243 -8.80 -43.79 11.77
C GLY A 243 -7.42 -43.97 12.39
N CYS A 244 -6.98 -45.22 12.59
CA CYS A 244 -5.60 -45.49 12.96
C CYS A 244 -5.15 -46.90 12.54
N PRO A 245 -3.86 -47.11 12.25
CA PRO A 245 -3.32 -48.42 11.85
C PRO A 245 -3.09 -49.39 13.01
N LYS A 246 -3.22 -48.93 14.26
CA LYS A 246 -2.97 -49.71 15.48
C LYS A 246 -4.21 -49.75 16.37
N MET A 247 -4.11 -49.21 17.58
CA MET A 247 -5.15 -49.26 18.60
C MET A 247 -5.64 -47.85 18.93
N VAL A 248 -6.96 -47.68 19.05
CA VAL A 248 -7.56 -46.49 19.69
C VAL A 248 -7.76 -46.80 21.17
N TRP A 249 -7.05 -46.09 22.04
CA TRP A 249 -7.22 -46.20 23.49
C TRP A 249 -8.20 -45.15 24.00
N VAL A 250 -9.36 -45.59 24.48
CA VAL A 250 -10.34 -44.71 25.15
C VAL A 250 -10.27 -44.97 26.65
N LYS A 251 -9.77 -44.00 27.43
CA LYS A 251 -9.71 -44.07 28.88
C LYS A 251 -10.70 -43.07 29.47
N CYS A 252 -11.81 -43.55 30.01
CA CYS A 252 -12.86 -42.69 30.57
C CYS A 252 -13.60 -43.38 31.72
N ALA A 253 -14.25 -42.59 32.59
CA ALA A 253 -15.11 -43.10 33.66
C ALA A 253 -16.47 -43.60 33.15
N GLY A 254 -16.92 -43.12 31.99
CA GLY A 254 -18.15 -43.55 31.33
C GLY A 254 -18.13 -43.15 29.84
N PHE A 255 -18.54 -44.08 28.98
CA PHE A 255 -18.64 -43.87 27.53
C PHE A 255 -20.11 -44.04 27.13
N GLN A 256 -20.80 -42.94 26.83
CA GLN A 256 -22.22 -42.95 26.46
C GLN A 256 -22.37 -42.51 25.00
N VAL A 257 -23.12 -43.28 24.23
CA VAL A 257 -23.49 -42.95 22.85
C VAL A 257 -24.91 -42.39 22.88
N MET A 258 -25.05 -41.08 22.69
CA MET A 258 -26.31 -40.35 22.70
C MET A 258 -26.79 -40.04 21.28
N GLY A 259 -28.00 -39.48 21.15
CA GLY A 259 -28.49 -38.96 19.87
C GLY A 259 -27.62 -37.84 19.29
N PRO A 260 -27.76 -37.51 18.00
CA PRO A 260 -26.95 -36.51 17.33
C PRO A 260 -27.18 -35.10 17.90
N SER A 261 -26.14 -34.26 17.83
CA SER A 261 -26.17 -32.84 18.17
C SER A 261 -25.35 -32.06 17.15
N SER A 262 -25.59 -30.75 17.03
CA SER A 262 -24.87 -29.88 16.10
C SER A 262 -24.47 -28.56 16.75
N VAL A 263 -23.36 -27.98 16.29
CA VAL A 263 -22.92 -26.63 16.67
C VAL A 263 -22.66 -25.84 15.40
N ASN A 264 -23.17 -24.61 15.34
CA ASN A 264 -22.96 -23.72 14.20
C ASN A 264 -21.97 -22.62 14.61
N VAL A 265 -20.71 -22.78 14.21
CA VAL A 265 -19.68 -21.77 14.42
C VAL A 265 -19.75 -20.79 13.25
N LYS A 266 -20.05 -19.52 13.52
CA LYS A 266 -19.92 -18.46 12.51
C LYS A 266 -18.44 -18.29 12.19
N THR A 267 -18.01 -18.78 11.02
CA THR A 267 -16.70 -18.45 10.46
C THR A 267 -16.72 -16.98 10.00
N PRO A 268 -15.60 -16.24 10.13
CA PRO A 268 -15.53 -14.89 9.59
C PRO A 268 -15.76 -14.95 8.08
N LEU A 269 -16.68 -14.12 7.60
CA LEU A 269 -16.80 -13.85 6.16
C LEU A 269 -15.58 -13.02 5.78
N LEU A 270 -14.68 -13.61 4.99
CA LEU A 270 -13.60 -12.87 4.38
C LEU A 270 -14.19 -11.93 3.31
N PRO A 271 -13.67 -10.70 3.18
CA PRO A 271 -14.06 -9.83 2.09
C PRO A 271 -13.84 -10.55 0.76
N THR A 272 -14.83 -10.53 -0.12
CA THR A 272 -14.62 -10.91 -1.51
C THR A 272 -14.00 -9.70 -2.21
N THR A 273 -12.69 -9.71 -2.38
CA THR A 273 -11.95 -8.68 -3.11
C THR A 273 -11.14 -9.36 -4.21
N GLY A 274 -11.33 -8.91 -5.44
CA GLY A 274 -10.52 -9.32 -6.60
C GLY A 274 -9.63 -8.16 -7.02
N ILE A 275 -8.52 -8.45 -7.69
CA ILE A 275 -7.58 -7.44 -8.22
C ILE A 275 -8.31 -6.47 -9.17
N TYR A 276 -9.29 -7.00 -9.91
CA TYR A 276 -10.20 -6.22 -10.72
C TYR A 276 -11.54 -6.09 -10.01
N SER A 277 -12.10 -4.89 -10.01
CA SER A 277 -13.47 -4.68 -9.56
C SER A 277 -14.23 -3.77 -10.52
N ARG A 278 -15.50 -4.08 -10.77
CA ARG A 278 -16.36 -3.26 -11.61
C ARG A 278 -17.77 -3.21 -11.06
N ARG A 279 -18.42 -2.06 -11.25
CA ARG A 279 -19.84 -1.84 -10.98
C ARG A 279 -20.40 -1.15 -12.20
N PHE A 280 -21.61 -1.51 -12.62
CA PHE A 280 -22.29 -0.86 -13.72
C PHE A 280 -23.37 0.05 -13.16
N ASP A 281 -23.42 1.27 -13.68
CA ASP A 281 -24.39 2.29 -13.31
C ASP A 281 -25.35 2.49 -14.50
N PHE A 282 -26.63 2.21 -14.28
CA PHE A 282 -27.68 2.36 -15.28
C PHE A 282 -28.66 3.49 -14.92
N SER A 283 -28.30 4.35 -13.96
CA SER A 283 -29.14 5.48 -13.51
C SER A 283 -29.58 6.42 -14.63
N HIS A 284 -28.76 6.57 -15.67
CA HIS A 284 -29.05 7.42 -16.82
C HIS A 284 -29.90 6.74 -17.91
N ILE A 285 -30.09 5.41 -17.83
CA ILE A 285 -30.85 4.65 -18.83
C ILE A 285 -32.33 4.55 -18.43
N PHE A 286 -32.63 4.55 -17.13
CA PHE A 286 -33.99 4.38 -16.62
C PHE A 286 -34.41 5.57 -15.76
N SER A 287 -35.65 6.01 -15.92
CA SER A 287 -36.27 6.99 -15.02
C SER A 287 -36.31 6.49 -13.57
N LYS A 288 -36.28 7.40 -12.59
CA LYS A 288 -36.34 7.07 -11.15
C LYS A 288 -37.55 6.20 -10.82
N ASP A 289 -38.70 6.50 -11.42
CA ASP A 289 -39.94 5.74 -11.24
C ASP A 289 -39.81 4.26 -11.64
N ILE A 290 -38.96 3.94 -12.63
CA ILE A 290 -38.69 2.56 -13.05
C ILE A 290 -37.68 1.89 -12.11
N LEU A 291 -36.65 2.61 -11.67
CA LEU A 291 -35.65 2.10 -10.74
C LEU A 291 -36.27 1.75 -9.38
N GLU A 292 -37.18 2.59 -8.87
CA GLU A 292 -37.94 2.33 -7.64
C GLU A 292 -38.81 1.06 -7.71
N GLN A 293 -39.21 0.64 -8.91
CA GLN A 293 -39.98 -0.59 -9.11
C GLN A 293 -39.13 -1.87 -9.02
N GLY A 294 -37.80 -1.75 -8.95
CA GLY A 294 -36.84 -2.83 -8.78
C GLY A 294 -36.61 -3.64 -10.07
N LEU A 295 -35.67 -3.18 -10.89
CA LEU A 295 -35.21 -3.91 -12.07
C LEU A 295 -34.22 -5.02 -11.69
N SER A 296 -34.36 -6.17 -12.34
CA SER A 296 -33.38 -7.26 -12.26
C SER A 296 -32.51 -7.33 -13.50
N TYR A 297 -31.28 -7.79 -13.30
CA TYR A 297 -30.31 -8.04 -14.35
C TYR A 297 -29.73 -9.45 -14.22
N GLN A 298 -29.30 -10.01 -15.35
CA GLN A 298 -28.53 -11.24 -15.44
C GLN A 298 -27.06 -10.88 -15.66
N VAL A 299 -26.22 -11.59 -14.92
CA VAL A 299 -24.77 -11.55 -15.04
C VAL A 299 -24.36 -12.82 -15.75
N ILE A 300 -23.72 -12.68 -16.90
CA ILE A 300 -23.24 -13.80 -17.69
C ILE A 300 -21.71 -13.73 -17.70
N HIS A 301 -21.09 -14.69 -17.01
CA HIS A 301 -19.64 -14.89 -17.03
C HIS A 301 -19.30 -16.01 -18.01
N ARG A 302 -19.00 -15.66 -19.26
CA ARG A 302 -18.65 -16.65 -20.29
C ARG A 302 -17.39 -17.45 -19.93
N GLY A 303 -16.40 -16.81 -19.31
CA GLY A 303 -15.14 -17.46 -18.91
C GLY A 303 -15.31 -18.52 -17.82
N GLN A 304 -16.28 -18.35 -16.91
CA GLN A 304 -16.56 -19.28 -15.81
C GLN A 304 -17.79 -20.17 -16.07
N ASN A 305 -18.43 -20.01 -17.24
CA ASN A 305 -19.68 -20.66 -17.61
C ASN A 305 -20.74 -20.56 -16.50
N SER A 306 -20.88 -19.37 -15.90
CA SER A 306 -21.80 -19.09 -14.80
C SER A 306 -22.76 -17.97 -15.14
N GLU A 307 -24.01 -18.12 -14.71
CA GLU A 307 -25.06 -17.13 -14.88
C GLU A 307 -25.75 -16.88 -13.55
N THR A 308 -25.90 -15.60 -13.16
CA THR A 308 -26.53 -15.22 -11.90
C THR A 308 -27.53 -14.10 -12.12
N PHE A 309 -28.65 -14.11 -11.40
CA PHE A 309 -29.66 -13.06 -11.44
C PHE A 309 -29.60 -12.21 -10.18
N GLN A 310 -29.60 -10.90 -10.34
CA GLN A 310 -29.53 -9.94 -9.24
C GLN A 310 -30.43 -8.72 -9.52
N LYS A 311 -30.64 -7.88 -8.51
CA LYS A 311 -31.44 -6.65 -8.63
C LYS A 311 -30.53 -5.43 -8.62
N LEU A 312 -30.86 -4.43 -9.44
CA LEU A 312 -30.28 -3.10 -9.31
C LEU A 312 -30.69 -2.50 -7.96
N ASP A 313 -29.82 -1.67 -7.39
CA ASP A 313 -30.18 -0.87 -6.22
C ASP A 313 -31.12 0.28 -6.58
N HIS A 314 -31.51 1.09 -5.59
CA HIS A 314 -32.41 2.23 -5.79
C HIS A 314 -31.82 3.32 -6.71
N ASP A 315 -30.50 3.32 -6.91
CA ASP A 315 -29.80 4.24 -7.81
C ASP A 315 -29.56 3.59 -9.19
N GLY A 316 -30.11 2.41 -9.48
CA GLY A 316 -29.94 1.76 -10.77
C GLY A 316 -28.57 1.13 -10.99
N ARG A 317 -27.86 0.78 -9.93
CA ARG A 317 -26.51 0.22 -10.00
C ARG A 317 -26.48 -1.26 -9.67
N THR A 318 -25.59 -2.01 -10.32
CA THR A 318 -25.33 -3.41 -9.99
C THR A 318 -24.64 -3.54 -8.63
N SER A 319 -24.58 -4.76 -8.09
CA SER A 319 -23.56 -5.12 -7.12
C SER A 319 -22.16 -4.96 -7.73
N ARG A 320 -21.14 -4.87 -6.87
CA ARG A 320 -19.75 -4.81 -7.33
C ARG A 320 -19.27 -6.22 -7.64
N PHE A 321 -18.77 -6.40 -8.85
CA PHE A 321 -18.10 -7.61 -9.30
C PHE A 321 -16.62 -7.54 -8.96
N PHE A 322 -16.04 -8.68 -8.62
CA PHE A 322 -14.63 -8.84 -8.29
C PHE A 322 -14.07 -10.01 -9.11
N GLY A 323 -12.85 -9.87 -9.62
CA GLY A 323 -12.15 -10.93 -10.35
C GLY A 323 -10.64 -10.83 -10.17
N ASP A 324 -9.97 -11.98 -10.20
CA ASP A 324 -8.51 -12.06 -10.09
C ASP A 324 -7.82 -11.86 -11.46
N THR A 325 -8.58 -12.09 -12.54
CA THR A 325 -8.19 -11.85 -13.93
C THR A 325 -9.08 -10.77 -14.56
N GLN A 326 -8.56 -10.14 -15.61
CA GLN A 326 -9.37 -9.27 -16.46
C GLN A 326 -10.32 -10.15 -17.28
N ASP A 327 -11.56 -10.25 -16.82
CA ASP A 327 -12.60 -11.06 -17.46
C ASP A 327 -13.69 -10.17 -18.09
N GLU A 328 -14.31 -10.67 -19.16
CA GLU A 328 -15.52 -10.08 -19.75
C GLU A 328 -16.77 -10.57 -19.00
N ILE A 329 -17.55 -9.61 -18.51
CA ILE A 329 -18.83 -9.85 -17.85
C ILE A 329 -19.91 -9.15 -18.68
N GLU A 330 -20.89 -9.93 -19.14
CA GLU A 330 -22.06 -9.37 -19.82
C GLU A 330 -23.18 -9.14 -18.80
N ILE A 331 -23.78 -7.94 -18.86
CA ILE A 331 -24.94 -7.58 -18.05
C ILE A 331 -26.14 -7.43 -18.99
N ALA A 332 -27.14 -8.29 -18.82
CA ALA A 332 -28.41 -8.19 -19.52
C ALA A 332 -29.50 -7.72 -18.55
N ILE A 333 -30.12 -6.57 -18.82
CA ILE A 333 -31.24 -6.08 -18.00
C ILE A 333 -32.51 -6.73 -18.52
N ILE A 334 -33.21 -7.47 -17.66
CA ILE A 334 -34.32 -8.33 -18.09
C ILE A 334 -35.69 -7.73 -17.71
N GLY A 335 -35.71 -6.78 -16.76
CA GLY A 335 -36.94 -6.13 -16.30
C GLY A 335 -37.33 -6.60 -14.89
N LYS A 336 -38.63 -6.60 -14.58
CA LYS A 336 -39.12 -6.99 -13.25
C LYS A 336 -39.43 -8.48 -13.19
N LEU A 337 -38.81 -9.18 -12.24
CA LEU A 337 -39.16 -10.56 -11.90
C LEU A 337 -40.32 -10.56 -10.89
N THR A 338 -41.48 -11.12 -11.26
CA THR A 338 -42.61 -11.28 -10.32
C THR A 338 -42.33 -12.43 -9.34
N GLU A 339 -43.05 -12.46 -8.20
CA GLU A 339 -42.94 -13.54 -7.20
C GLU A 339 -43.21 -14.94 -7.79
N ASP A 340 -43.92 -14.99 -8.91
CA ASP A 340 -44.24 -16.21 -9.68
C ASP A 340 -43.16 -16.59 -10.72
N GLY A 341 -42.02 -15.90 -10.73
CA GLY A 341 -40.87 -16.20 -11.59
C GLY A 341 -41.05 -15.77 -13.06
N LYS A 342 -41.98 -14.85 -13.35
CA LYS A 342 -42.23 -14.36 -14.72
C LYS A 342 -41.69 -12.94 -14.92
N TRP A 343 -41.15 -12.69 -16.11
CA TRP A 343 -40.64 -11.37 -16.52
C TRP A 343 -41.78 -10.47 -17.00
N ARG A 344 -41.83 -9.24 -16.50
CA ARG A 344 -42.69 -8.18 -17.05
C ARG A 344 -41.87 -7.00 -17.53
N LEU A 345 -42.18 -6.51 -18.73
CA LEU A 345 -41.71 -5.24 -19.25
C LEU A 345 -42.45 -4.12 -18.50
N THR A 346 -41.71 -3.15 -17.99
CA THR A 346 -42.26 -1.94 -17.37
C THR A 346 -42.44 -0.90 -18.47
N GLU A 347 -43.67 -0.50 -18.76
CA GLU A 347 -43.94 0.59 -19.73
C GLU A 347 -43.64 1.94 -19.08
N GLU A 348 -42.82 2.75 -19.77
CA GLU A 348 -42.57 4.13 -19.40
C GLU A 348 -43.77 4.98 -19.84
N ARG A 349 -44.51 5.57 -18.90
CA ARG A 349 -45.59 6.49 -19.25
C ARG A 349 -44.97 7.83 -19.65
N HIS A 350 -44.90 8.09 -20.94
CA HIS A 350 -44.75 9.46 -21.42
C HIS A 350 -46.08 10.20 -21.21
N CYS A 351 -46.09 11.13 -20.27
CA CYS A 351 -47.15 12.13 -20.19
C CYS A 351 -46.81 13.24 -21.19
N ASP A 352 -47.30 13.12 -22.42
CA ASP A 352 -47.35 14.24 -23.36
C ASP A 352 -48.38 15.25 -22.85
N LEU A 353 -47.93 16.30 -22.17
CA LEU A 353 -48.78 17.42 -21.79
C LEU A 353 -48.88 18.40 -22.97
N HIS A 354 -49.75 18.07 -23.92
CA HIS A 354 -50.50 19.07 -24.69
C HIS A 354 -51.97 18.65 -24.76
N ASP A 355 -52.83 19.59 -24.37
CA ASP A 355 -54.30 19.65 -24.48
C ASP A 355 -55.14 19.15 -23.27
N GLU A 356 -55.35 20.11 -22.35
CA GLU A 356 -56.58 20.54 -21.65
C GLU A 356 -57.80 19.59 -21.64
N CYS A 357 -58.52 19.39 -20.53
CA CYS A 357 -59.13 20.43 -19.70
C CYS A 357 -59.75 19.80 -18.42
N CYS A 358 -59.65 20.49 -17.27
CA CYS A 358 -60.78 20.87 -16.39
C CYS A 358 -60.33 21.41 -15.02
N CYS A 359 -60.26 22.75 -14.95
CA CYS A 359 -60.74 23.65 -13.89
C CYS A 359 -60.49 23.39 -12.39
N GLY A 360 -59.83 24.37 -11.74
CA GLY A 360 -60.29 24.90 -10.44
C GLY A 360 -59.25 25.42 -9.44
N ALA A 361 -59.11 26.76 -9.37
CA ALA A 361 -58.73 27.64 -8.24
C ALA A 361 -57.34 27.47 -7.58
N GLU A 362 -56.44 28.45 -7.79
CA GLU A 362 -56.05 29.53 -6.83
C GLU A 362 -54.91 29.09 -5.87
N ASP A 363 -53.68 29.53 -6.14
CA ASP A 363 -53.06 30.65 -5.41
C ASP A 363 -51.60 30.88 -5.87
N GLU A 364 -51.31 32.15 -6.13
CA GLU A 364 -49.99 32.72 -6.45
C GLU A 364 -49.04 32.61 -5.25
N GLN A 365 -47.75 32.34 -5.52
CA GLN A 365 -46.66 33.16 -4.99
C GLN A 365 -45.34 32.88 -5.70
N ASP A 366 -44.77 33.97 -6.21
CA ASP A 366 -43.47 34.14 -6.86
C ASP A 366 -42.30 33.48 -6.13
N TYR A 367 -41.28 33.05 -6.88
CA TYR A 367 -39.91 33.56 -6.77
C TYR A 367 -39.10 33.15 -8.02
N GLN A 368 -38.71 34.14 -8.81
CA GLN A 368 -37.63 34.11 -9.80
C GLN A 368 -36.28 33.90 -9.12
N GLU A 369 -35.40 33.09 -9.73
CA GLU A 369 -34.07 33.51 -10.20
C GLU A 369 -33.33 32.37 -10.94
N ASP A 370 -32.93 32.72 -12.16
CA ASP A 370 -31.71 32.39 -12.89
C ASP A 370 -31.41 30.95 -13.37
N ILE A 371 -31.75 30.74 -14.65
CA ILE A 371 -31.08 29.82 -15.57
C ILE A 371 -29.81 30.50 -16.08
N ASP A 372 -28.65 29.89 -15.84
CA ASP A 372 -27.44 30.10 -16.64
C ASP A 372 -27.17 28.79 -17.39
N ASP A 373 -27.49 28.80 -18.69
CA ASP A 373 -27.27 27.72 -19.63
C ASP A 373 -25.83 27.75 -20.13
N GLY A 374 -25.08 26.66 -19.96
CA GLY A 374 -23.82 26.48 -20.66
C GLY A 374 -22.90 25.42 -20.08
N LEU A 375 -23.24 24.14 -20.24
CA LEU A 375 -22.24 23.07 -20.16
C LEU A 375 -21.97 22.54 -21.57
N ASP A 376 -20.74 22.81 -22.01
CA ASP A 376 -20.17 22.50 -23.30
C ASP A 376 -19.93 20.99 -23.43
N ILE A 377 -20.32 20.41 -24.57
CA ILE A 377 -20.26 18.95 -24.83
C ILE A 377 -18.82 18.42 -24.92
N ASP A 378 -17.82 19.30 -25.02
CA ASP A 378 -16.41 18.94 -25.14
C ASP A 378 -15.74 18.53 -23.81
N ASP A 379 -16.34 18.83 -22.65
CA ASP A 379 -15.80 18.45 -21.32
C ASP A 379 -15.99 16.96 -20.98
N LEU A 380 -16.93 16.26 -21.63
CA LEU A 380 -17.21 14.83 -21.35
C LEU A 380 -16.15 13.88 -21.91
N ILE A 381 -15.38 14.30 -22.93
CA ILE A 381 -14.33 13.49 -23.55
C ILE A 381 -13.00 13.64 -22.78
N GLU A 382 -12.75 14.78 -22.12
CA GLU A 382 -11.60 14.96 -21.23
C GLU A 382 -11.75 14.18 -19.91
N ASP A 383 -12.96 14.12 -19.35
CA ASP A 383 -13.24 13.33 -18.15
C ASP A 383 -13.13 11.80 -18.40
N PHE A 384 -13.46 11.32 -19.60
CA PHE A 384 -13.26 9.92 -19.98
C PHE A 384 -11.77 9.53 -20.05
N ASN A 385 -10.90 10.43 -20.47
CA ASN A 385 -9.46 10.16 -20.61
C ASN A 385 -8.67 10.32 -19.30
N ASN A 386 -9.25 10.95 -18.27
CA ASN A 386 -8.61 11.13 -16.96
C ASN A 386 -8.90 10.00 -15.95
N PHE A 387 -9.71 9.01 -16.32
CA PHE A 387 -9.92 7.80 -15.51
C PHE A 387 -9.03 6.64 -15.97
N GLY A 388 -7.82 6.56 -15.40
CA GLY A 388 -7.10 5.29 -15.27
C GLY A 388 -5.68 5.25 -15.86
N ASN A 389 -4.70 5.38 -14.98
CA ASN A 389 -3.48 4.57 -14.97
C ASN A 389 -3.24 4.10 -13.54
#